data_AF-A0A7Z0N1J5-F1
#
_entry.id   AF-A0A7Z0N1J5-F1
#
_cell.length_a   1.000
_cell.length_b   1.000
_cell.length_c   1.000
_cell.angle_alpha   90.00
_cell.angle_beta   90.00
_cell.angle_gamma   90.00
#
_symmetry.space_group_name_H-M   'P 1'
#
loop_
_entity.id
_entity.type
_entity.pdbx_description
1 polymer ?
#
loop_
_entity_poly.entity_id
_entity_poly.type
_entity_poly.pdbx_seq_one_letter_code
_entity_poly.pdbx_strand_id
1 'polypeptide(L)' 'MNWTSPAEFFAMGGYGQYVWGSVGVTIAVLYAEWLLLRQRRLAALAQVKRQLILKTKES' A
#
# COMPACT_ATOMS: atom_id res chain seq x y z
N MET A 1 -35.57 -10.33 1.21
CA MET A 1 -34.71 -11.46 0.82
C MET A 1 -33.49 -11.42 1.71
N ASN A 2 -33.27 -12.51 2.45
CA ASN A 2 -32.32 -12.58 3.54
C ASN A 2 -30.91 -12.72 2.96
N TRP A 3 -30.10 -11.67 3.05
CA TRP A 3 -28.72 -11.63 2.58
C TRP A 3 -27.84 -12.33 3.61
N THR A 4 -27.90 -13.66 3.65
CA THR A 4 -27.42 -14.44 4.79
C THR A 4 -25.96 -14.89 4.65
N SER A 5 -25.32 -14.74 3.48
CA SER A 5 -23.94 -15.18 3.35
C SER A 5 -23.06 -14.29 2.46
N PRO A 6 -21.92 -13.79 2.97
CA PRO A 6 -20.84 -13.25 2.13
C PRO A 6 -20.40 -14.23 1.04
N ALA A 7 -20.54 -15.54 1.27
CA ALA A 7 -20.19 -16.57 0.30
C ALA A 7 -21.05 -16.49 -0.98
N GLU A 8 -22.31 -16.03 -0.90
CA GLU A 8 -23.17 -15.82 -2.07
C GLU A 8 -22.71 -14.64 -2.93
N PHE A 9 -22.00 -13.66 -2.33
CA PHE A 9 -21.39 -12.53 -3.05
C PHE A 9 -20.13 -12.92 -3.81
N PHE A 10 -19.30 -13.80 -3.24
CA PHE A 10 -18.17 -14.39 -3.94
C PHE A 10 -18.62 -15.39 -5.01
N ALA A 11 -19.72 -16.11 -4.75
CA ALA A 11 -20.32 -17.09 -5.64
C ALA A 11 -21.41 -16.53 -6.57
N MET A 12 -21.51 -15.20 -6.74
CA MET A 12 -22.45 -14.53 -7.66
C MET A 12 -22.17 -14.94 -9.13
N GLY A 13 -22.61 -16.13 -9.52
CA GLY A 13 -22.81 -16.57 -10.91
C GLY A 13 -21.67 -16.34 -11.91
N GLY A 14 -20.41 -16.29 -11.46
CA GLY A 14 -19.23 -16.09 -12.33
C GLY A 14 -18.71 -14.64 -12.44
N TYR A 15 -19.38 -13.64 -11.87
CA TYR A 15 -18.93 -12.23 -11.94
C TYR A 15 -18.04 -11.77 -10.77
N GLY A 16 -18.06 -12.49 -9.65
CA GLY A 16 -17.26 -12.15 -8.46
C GLY A 16 -15.76 -12.09 -8.76
N GLN A 17 -15.25 -12.93 -9.66
CA GLN A 17 -13.83 -12.96 -10.03
C GLN A 17 -13.35 -11.64 -10.67
N TYR A 18 -14.19 -10.96 -11.44
CA TYR A 18 -13.82 -9.68 -12.06
C TYR A 18 -13.77 -8.55 -11.03
N VAL A 19 -14.77 -8.48 -10.14
CA VAL A 19 -14.82 -7.46 -9.08
C VAL A 19 -13.64 -7.62 -8.12
N TRP A 20 -13.42 -8.84 -7.63
CA TRP A 20 -12.30 -9.12 -6.73
C TRP A 20 -10.95 -9.02 -7.42
N GLY A 21 -10.87 -9.32 -8.72
CA GLY A 21 -9.68 -9.07 -9.54
C GLY A 21 -9.33 -7.57 -9.59
N SER A 22 -10.28 -6.70 -9.94
CA SER A 22 -10.03 -5.25 -9.99
C SER A 22 -9.75 -4.65 -8.61
N VAL A 23 -10.45 -5.10 -7.56
CA VAL A 23 -10.16 -4.70 -6.17
C VAL A 23 -8.76 -5.15 -5.75
N GLY A 24 -8.38 -6.39 -6.08
CA GLY A 24 -7.04 -6.92 -5.81
C GLY A 24 -5.95 -6.13 -6.52
N VAL A 25 -6.13 -5.81 -7.80
CA VAL A 25 -5.21 -4.96 -8.57
C VAL A 25 -5.11 -3.57 -7.96
N THR A 26 -6.23 -2.97 -7.57
CA THR A 26 -6.25 -1.64 -6.94
C THR A 26 -5.48 -1.64 -5.62
N ILE A 27 -5.72 -2.63 -4.76
CA ILE A 27 -5.01 -2.79 -3.50
C ILE A 27 -3.51 -2.99 -3.75
N ALA A 28 -3.14 -3.80 -4.75
CA ALA A 28 -1.74 -4.04 -5.09
C ALA A 28 -1.03 -2.75 -5.53
N VAL A 29 -1.66 -1.93 -6.36
CA VAL A 29 -1.10 -0.63 -6.81
C VAL A 29 -0.94 0.32 -5.62
N LEU A 30 -1.95 0.46 -4.77
CA LEU A 30 -1.86 1.30 -3.56
C LEU A 30 -0.75 0.82 -2.62
N TYR A 31 -0.59 -0.49 -2.47
CA TYR A 31 0.47 -1.05 -1.64
C TYR A 31 1.87 -0.79 -2.23
N ALA A 32 2.00 -0.89 -3.56
CA ALA A 32 3.24 -0.57 -4.25
C ALA A 32 3.62 0.91 -4.09
N GLU A 33 2.66 1.83 -4.26
CA GLU A 33 2.89 3.26 -4.02
C GLU A 33 3.26 3.55 -2.57
N TRP A 34 2.59 2.92 -1.61
CA TRP A 34 2.91 3.04 -0.19
C TRP A 34 4.35 2.60 0.11
N LEU A 35 4.79 1.47 -0.44
CA LEU A 35 6.15 0.97 -0.28
C LEU A 35 7.18 1.92 -0.90
N LEU A 36 6.93 2.40 -2.12
CA LEU A 36 7.80 3.38 -2.80
C LEU A 36 7.91 4.68 -1.98
N LEU A 37 6.79 5.19 -1.47
CA LEU A 37 6.76 6.40 -0.67
C LEU A 37 7.51 6.21 0.65
N ARG A 38 7.35 5.05 1.30
CA ARG A 38 8.08 4.69 2.52
C ARG A 38 9.59 4.63 2.27
N GLN A 39 10.02 4.03 1.17
CA GLN A 39 11.44 3.99 0.79
C GLN A 39 12.01 5.39 0.56
N ARG A 40 11.28 6.24 -0.19
CA ARG A 40 11.69 7.64 -0.41
C ARG A 40 11.79 8.42 0.89
N ARG A 41 10.84 8.22 1.81
CA ARG A 41 10.85 8.86 3.14
C ARG A 41 12.06 8.43 3.96
N LEU A 42 12.38 7.14 3.98
CA LEU A 42 13.55 6.62 4.69
C LEU A 42 14.85 7.17 4.10
N ALA A 43 14.97 7.24 2.77
CA ALA A 43 16.12 7.82 2.10
C ALA A 43 16.28 9.31 2.45
N ALA A 44 15.20 10.10 2.41
CA ALA A 44 15.24 11.52 2.78
C ALA A 44 15.65 11.73 4.24
N LEU A 45 15.10 10.92 5.16
CA LEU A 45 15.48 10.97 6.58
C LEU A 45 16.95 10.62 6.80
N ALA A 46 17.47 9.63 6.07
CA ALA A 46 18.89 9.28 6.13
C ALA A 46 19.80 10.43 5.68
N GLN A 47 19.40 11.17 4.63
CA GLN A 47 20.13 12.36 4.18
C GLN A 47 20.14 13.47 5.24
N VAL A 48 18.98 13.78 5.83
CA VAL A 48 18.87 14.79 6.90
C VAL A 48 19.72 14.39 8.11
N LYS A 49 19.68 13.11 8.52
CA LYS A 49 20.49 12.62 9.64
C LYS A 49 21.99 12.76 9.38
N ARG A 50 22.42 12.53 8.13
CA ARG A 50 23.83 12.71 7.72
C ARG A 50 24.26 14.17 7.77
N GLN A 51 23.41 15.10 7.35
CA GLN A 51 23.67 16.54 7.44
C GLN A 51 23.78 17.00 8.90
N LEU A 52 22.92 16.50 9.79
CA LEU A 52 23.00 16.80 11.23
C LEU A 52 24.31 16.32 11.86
N ILE A 53 24.75 15.10 11.54
CA ILE A 53 26.02 14.55 12.06
C ILE A 53 27.22 15.38 11.60
N LEU A 54 27.21 15.87 10.35
CA LEU A 54 28.27 16.73 9.83
C LEU A 54 28.28 18.10 10.53
N LYS A 55 27.10 18.71 10.73
CA LYS A 55 26.98 20.00 11.42
C LYS A 55 27.42 19.94 12.88
N THR A 56 27.17 18.82 13.56
CA THR A 56 27.68 18.57 14.92
C THR A 56 29.18 18.35 14.98
N LYS A 57 29.82 17.92 13.89
CA LYS A 57 31.28 17.69 13.85
C LYS A 57 32.08 18.97 13.56
N GLU A 58 31.42 20.01 13.05
CA GLU A 58 32.01 21.30 12.67
C GLU A 58 31.87 22.38 13.76
N SER A 59 31.12 22.11 14.83
CA SER A 59 30.95 22.96 16.02
C SER A 59 31.69 22.39 17.22
#